data_AF-A0A6P9B5F3-F1
#
_entry.id   AF-A0A6P9B5F3-F1
#
_cell.length_a   1.000
_cell.length_b   1.000
_cell.length_c   1.000
_cell.angle_alpha   90.00
_cell.angle_beta   90.00
_cell.angle_gamma   90.00
#
_symmetry.space_group_name_H-M   'P 1'
#
loop_
_entity.id
_entity.type
_entity.pdbx_description
1 polymer ?
#
loop_
_entity_poly.entity_id
_entity_poly.type
_entity_poly.pdbx_seq_one_letter_code
_entity_poly.pdbx_strand_id
1 'polypeptide(L)'
;IRIDKLVDKWSGSIEIGVTTHNPNNLEYPATMTNLRSGDSPTLLLVMLHSTHEGTIMMSGCGILTNGKGTRREYCEFSLDELQEGDHIGLTRKSNNALHFYINGIDQGALDFAYLCYR
;
A
#
# COMPACT_ATOMS: atom_id res chain seq x y z
N ILE A 1 12.90 3.08 5.41
CA ILE A 1 13.44 2.01 4.55
C ILE A 1 14.36 2.68 3.54
N ARG A 2 15.61 2.24 3.37
CA ARG A 2 16.55 2.81 2.39
C ARG A 2 16.61 1.93 1.15
N ILE A 3 16.68 2.53 -0.03
CA ILE A 3 16.93 1.83 -1.28
C ILE A 3 18.44 1.56 -1.39
N ASP A 4 18.85 0.33 -1.14
CA ASP A 4 20.27 -0.04 -1.16
C ASP A 4 20.79 -0.30 -2.57
N LYS A 5 19.93 -0.79 -3.46
CA LYS A 5 20.29 -1.14 -4.84
C LYS A 5 19.08 -1.05 -5.78
N LEU A 6 19.30 -0.56 -6.99
CA LEU A 6 18.35 -0.58 -8.10
C LEU A 6 18.92 -1.43 -9.25
N VAL A 7 18.05 -2.14 -9.95
CA VAL A 7 18.42 -2.93 -11.13
C VAL A 7 17.83 -2.28 -12.36
N ASP A 8 18.67 -1.55 -13.09
CA ASP A 8 18.33 -0.77 -14.29
C ASP A 8 17.79 -1.58 -15.49
N LYS A 9 17.91 -2.91 -15.44
CA LYS A 9 17.40 -3.82 -16.47
C LYS A 9 15.91 -4.12 -16.38
N TRP A 10 15.26 -3.74 -15.27
CA TRP A 10 13.83 -3.95 -15.07
C TRP A 10 13.07 -2.64 -15.16
N SER A 11 11.88 -2.67 -15.77
CA SER A 11 10.91 -1.59 -15.70
C SER A 11 9.83 -1.94 -14.69
N GLY A 12 9.42 -0.94 -13.90
CA GLY A 12 8.43 -1.11 -12.85
C GLY A 12 8.66 -0.13 -11.71
N SER A 13 7.76 -0.17 -10.73
CA SER A 13 7.82 0.64 -9.51
C SER A 13 8.01 -0.26 -8.30
N ILE A 14 8.62 0.26 -7.24
CA ILE A 14 8.48 -0.35 -5.93
C ILE A 14 7.05 -0.09 -5.41
N GLU A 15 6.50 -1.07 -4.69
CA GLU A 15 5.22 -0.91 -4.01
C GLU A 15 5.44 -0.85 -2.49
N ILE A 16 4.77 0.08 -1.82
CA ILE A 16 4.81 0.20 -0.36
C ILE A 16 3.40 0.44 0.17
N GLY A 17 3.06 -0.17 1.31
CA GLY A 17 1.70 -0.10 1.80
C GLY A 17 1.49 -0.75 3.16
N VAL A 18 0.22 -0.89 3.52
CA VAL A 18 -0.23 -1.54 4.76
C VAL A 18 -1.36 -2.50 4.44
N THR A 19 -1.45 -3.57 5.21
CA THR A 19 -2.58 -4.50 5.15
C THR A 19 -3.00 -4.89 6.56
N THR A 20 -4.29 -5.11 6.75
CA THR A 20 -4.80 -5.70 8.00
C THR A 20 -4.82 -7.23 7.96
N HIS A 21 -4.47 -7.85 6.83
CA HIS A 21 -4.35 -9.31 6.73
C HIS A 21 -3.18 -9.82 7.57
N ASN A 22 -3.39 -10.94 8.27
CA ASN A 22 -2.36 -11.57 9.07
C ASN A 22 -1.27 -12.17 8.16
N PRO A 23 0.00 -11.78 8.30
CA PRO A 23 1.09 -12.26 7.43
C PRO A 23 1.32 -13.78 7.51
N ASN A 24 0.90 -14.44 8.59
CA ASN A 24 1.01 -15.90 8.74
C ASN A 24 -0.07 -16.67 7.94
N ASN A 25 -1.17 -16.00 7.59
CA ASN A 25 -2.32 -16.60 6.91
C ASN A 25 -2.55 -15.98 5.52
N LEU A 26 -1.67 -15.08 5.09
CA LEU A 26 -1.76 -14.38 3.82
C LEU A 26 -1.14 -15.25 2.72
N GLU A 27 -1.96 -15.59 1.73
CA GLU A 27 -1.45 -16.11 0.46
C GLU A 27 -1.00 -14.92 -0.40
N TYR A 28 0.30 -14.86 -0.70
CA TYR A 28 0.88 -13.71 -1.39
C TYR A 28 0.57 -13.76 -2.89
N PRO A 29 -0.11 -12.75 -3.46
CA PRO A 29 -0.30 -12.65 -4.90
C PRO A 29 1.01 -12.27 -5.63
N ALA A 30 0.97 -12.28 -6.96
CA ALA A 30 2.11 -11.88 -7.80
C ALA A 30 2.64 -10.46 -7.47
N THR A 31 1.74 -9.52 -7.17
CA THR A 31 2.06 -8.20 -6.60
C THR A 31 1.05 -7.86 -5.50
N MET A 32 1.45 -7.08 -4.50
CA MET A 32 0.54 -6.71 -3.42
C MET A 32 -0.61 -5.81 -3.91
N THR A 33 -0.42 -5.11 -5.02
CA THR A 33 -1.50 -4.42 -5.76
C THR A 33 -2.56 -5.36 -6.36
N ASN A 34 -2.33 -6.68 -6.41
CA ASN A 34 -3.33 -7.66 -6.80
C ASN A 34 -4.12 -8.26 -5.62
N LEU A 35 -3.77 -7.94 -4.37
CA LEU A 35 -4.47 -8.47 -3.20
C LEU A 35 -5.87 -7.85 -3.04
N ARG A 36 -6.92 -8.68 -3.13
CA ARG A 36 -8.32 -8.28 -2.96
C ARG A 36 -8.89 -8.77 -1.63
N SER A 37 -9.96 -8.12 -1.19
CA SER A 37 -10.77 -8.56 -0.06
C SER A 37 -11.35 -9.96 -0.35
N GLY A 38 -10.95 -10.97 0.42
CA GLY A 38 -11.47 -12.33 0.28
C GLY A 38 -10.58 -13.33 -0.47
N ASP A 39 -9.36 -12.94 -0.87
CA ASP A 39 -8.42 -13.89 -1.49
C ASP A 39 -7.83 -14.91 -0.48
N SER A 40 -8.07 -14.74 0.83
CA SER A 40 -7.74 -15.78 1.81
C SER A 40 -8.85 -16.86 1.83
N PRO A 41 -8.55 -18.13 1.50
CA PRO A 41 -9.54 -19.20 1.39
C PRO A 41 -10.23 -19.54 2.74
N THR A 42 -9.70 -19.03 3.86
CA THR A 42 -10.30 -19.21 5.19
C THR A 42 -11.47 -18.23 5.47
N LEU A 43 -11.64 -17.19 4.64
CA LEU A 43 -12.61 -16.11 4.89
C LEU A 43 -14.03 -16.38 4.38
N LEU A 44 -14.26 -17.46 3.61
CA LEU A 44 -15.60 -17.75 3.05
C LEU A 44 -16.67 -17.94 4.15
N LEU A 45 -16.27 -18.38 5.36
CA LEU A 45 -17.17 -18.55 6.51
C LEU A 45 -17.32 -17.26 7.36
N VAL A 46 -16.42 -16.29 7.22
CA VAL A 46 -16.40 -15.02 7.98
C VAL A 46 -17.17 -13.89 7.26
N MET A 47 -17.61 -14.13 6.02
CA MET A 47 -18.37 -13.18 5.19
C MET A 47 -19.69 -12.68 5.83
N LEU A 48 -20.22 -13.35 6.86
CA LEU A 48 -21.41 -12.86 7.59
C LEU A 48 -21.09 -11.78 8.64
N HIS A 49 -19.81 -11.55 8.98
CA HIS A 49 -19.37 -10.59 10.00
C HIS A 49 -18.11 -9.78 9.58
N SER A 50 -17.71 -9.76 8.31
CA SER A 50 -16.42 -9.18 7.90
C SER A 50 -16.45 -7.65 7.86
N THR A 51 -16.36 -7.06 9.03
CA THR A 51 -15.92 -5.72 9.28
C THR A 51 -14.37 -5.69 9.20
N HIS A 52 -13.81 -4.88 8.30
CA HIS A 52 -12.46 -4.27 8.40
C HIS A 52 -11.18 -5.00 7.87
N GLU A 53 -11.26 -5.89 6.87
CA GLU A 53 -10.04 -6.35 6.18
C GLU A 53 -9.74 -5.53 4.91
N GLY A 54 -8.55 -4.91 4.86
CA GLY A 54 -8.19 -3.98 3.80
C GLY A 54 -6.67 -3.85 3.59
N THR A 55 -6.28 -3.72 2.32
CA THR A 55 -4.91 -3.50 1.86
C THR A 55 -4.85 -2.17 1.13
N ILE A 56 -3.90 -1.32 1.51
CA ILE A 56 -3.59 -0.06 0.83
C ILE A 56 -2.16 -0.13 0.33
N MET A 57 -1.97 0.09 -0.96
CA MET A 57 -0.67 0.11 -1.61
C MET A 57 -0.46 1.44 -2.34
N MET A 58 0.75 1.96 -2.28
CA MET A 58 1.25 3.02 -3.14
C MET A 58 2.17 2.41 -4.20
N SER A 59 2.00 2.80 -5.46
CA SER A 59 2.82 2.40 -6.61
C SER A 59 2.93 3.58 -7.57
N GLY A 60 4.14 3.99 -7.94
CA GLY A 60 4.37 5.29 -8.59
C GLY A 60 3.76 6.43 -7.76
N CYS A 61 2.89 7.24 -8.38
CA CYS A 61 2.09 8.25 -7.69
C CYS A 61 0.69 7.80 -7.24
N GLY A 62 0.32 6.55 -7.54
CA GLY A 62 -1.03 6.03 -7.33
C GLY A 62 -1.21 5.34 -6.00
N ILE A 63 -2.44 5.42 -5.46
CA ILE A 63 -2.92 4.62 -4.33
C ILE A 63 -3.93 3.60 -4.83
N LEU A 64 -3.73 2.36 -4.43
CA LEU A 64 -4.64 1.25 -4.61
C LEU A 64 -5.19 0.80 -3.27
N THR A 65 -6.50 0.56 -3.22
CA THR A 65 -7.20 -0.06 -2.08
C THR A 65 -7.79 -1.38 -2.54
N ASN A 66 -7.43 -2.48 -1.89
CA ASN A 66 -7.90 -3.84 -2.21
C ASN A 66 -7.73 -4.18 -3.71
N GLY A 67 -6.59 -3.79 -4.26
CA GLY A 67 -6.24 -3.94 -5.66
C GLY A 67 -7.06 -3.11 -6.65
N LYS A 68 -7.73 -2.05 -6.19
CA LYS A 68 -8.43 -1.07 -7.03
C LYS A 68 -7.77 0.30 -6.90
N GLY A 69 -7.42 0.93 -8.02
CA GLY A 69 -6.88 2.30 -8.03
C GLY A 69 -7.89 3.31 -7.51
N THR A 70 -7.61 3.89 -6.35
CA THR A 70 -8.48 4.85 -5.63
C THR A 70 -8.01 6.29 -5.75
N ARG A 71 -6.73 6.52 -6.00
CA ARG A 71 -6.17 7.86 -6.28
C ARG A 71 -4.99 7.73 -7.23
N ARG A 72 -4.90 8.60 -8.25
CA ARG A 72 -3.85 8.51 -9.29
C ARG A 72 -2.66 9.43 -9.04
N GLU A 73 -2.91 10.56 -8.40
CA GLU A 73 -1.93 11.60 -8.10
C GLU A 73 -1.99 11.89 -6.60
N TYR A 74 -1.41 10.96 -5.83
CA TYR A 74 -1.38 11.09 -4.38
C TYR A 74 -0.23 11.97 -3.91
N CYS A 75 0.96 11.72 -4.44
CA CYS A 75 2.20 12.34 -4.03
C CYS A 75 2.72 13.30 -5.10
N GLU A 76 3.61 14.19 -4.66
CA GLU A 76 4.38 15.08 -5.53
C GLU A 76 5.60 14.35 -6.11
N PHE A 77 6.25 13.51 -5.30
CA PHE A 77 7.41 12.71 -5.70
C PHE A 77 7.00 11.27 -5.98
N SER A 78 7.24 10.78 -7.19
CA SER A 78 6.87 9.41 -7.58
C SER A 78 7.81 8.37 -6.97
N LEU A 79 7.27 7.19 -6.62
CA LEU A 79 8.10 6.02 -6.33
C LEU A 79 8.91 5.55 -7.56
N ASP A 80 8.48 5.93 -8.77
CA ASP A 80 9.18 5.60 -10.02
C ASP A 80 10.51 6.36 -10.19
N GLU A 81 10.68 7.45 -9.44
CA GLU A 81 11.84 8.35 -9.57
C GLU A 81 12.94 8.07 -8.54
N LEU A 82 12.70 7.12 -7.62
CA LEU A 82 13.63 6.77 -6.54
C LEU A 82 14.98 6.30 -7.08
N GLN A 83 16.05 6.68 -6.38
CA GLN A 83 17.43 6.32 -6.65
C GLN A 83 18.02 5.50 -5.49
N GLU A 84 19.16 4.84 -5.75
CA GLU A 84 19.95 4.23 -4.69
C GLU A 84 20.36 5.28 -3.65
N GLY A 85 20.13 4.98 -2.37
CA GLY A 85 20.34 5.89 -1.26
C GLY A 85 19.07 6.63 -0.80
N ASP A 86 18.02 6.70 -1.61
CA ASP A 86 16.76 7.32 -1.20
C ASP A 86 16.06 6.52 -0.10
N HIS A 87 15.23 7.22 0.67
CA HIS A 87 14.49 6.65 1.79
C HIS A 87 13.00 6.77 1.57
N ILE A 88 12.29 5.67 1.79
CA ILE A 88 10.83 5.65 1.84
C ILE A 88 10.34 5.23 3.22
N GLY A 89 9.12 5.66 3.56
CA GLY A 89 8.48 5.29 4.80
C GLY A 89 6.97 5.52 4.76
N LEU A 90 6.29 5.02 5.78
CA LEU A 90 4.88 5.27 5.99
C LEU A 90 4.60 5.32 7.49
N THR A 91 3.57 6.03 7.89
CA THR A 91 3.13 6.09 9.28
C THR A 91 1.62 6.29 9.37
N ARG A 92 0.98 5.56 10.27
CA ARG A 92 -0.40 5.85 10.69
C ARG A 92 -0.35 6.88 11.82
N LYS A 93 -0.93 8.06 11.59
CA LYS A 93 -1.05 9.12 12.61
C LYS A 93 -2.22 8.83 13.55
N SER A 94 -2.27 9.54 14.68
CA SER A 94 -3.30 9.38 15.72
C SER A 94 -4.72 9.70 15.26
N ASN A 95 -4.86 10.52 14.21
CA ASN A 95 -6.13 10.80 13.54
C ASN A 95 -6.55 9.69 12.54
N ASN A 96 -5.88 8.54 12.55
CA ASN A 96 -6.06 7.42 11.63
C ASN A 96 -5.68 7.69 10.16
N ALA A 97 -5.12 8.85 9.84
CA ALA A 97 -4.58 9.10 8.51
C ALA A 97 -3.31 8.28 8.29
N LEU A 98 -3.21 7.65 7.13
CA LEU A 98 -1.98 7.05 6.64
C LEU A 98 -1.19 8.12 5.87
N HIS A 99 0.09 8.24 6.17
CA HIS A 99 1.00 9.15 5.50
C HIS A 99 2.15 8.35 4.89
N PHE A 100 2.54 8.70 3.67
CA PHE A 100 3.73 8.18 3.01
C PHE A 100 4.82 9.25 3.00
N TYR A 101 6.08 8.81 3.05
CA TYR A 101 7.24 9.68 3.14
C TYR A 101 8.28 9.27 2.10
N ILE A 102 8.86 10.25 1.41
CA ILE A 102 10.00 10.09 0.51
C ILE A 102 11.07 11.08 0.96
N ASN A 103 12.27 10.58 1.28
CA ASN A 103 13.39 11.35 1.82
C ASN A 103 13.02 12.25 3.01
N GLY A 104 12.12 11.76 3.87
CA GLY A 104 11.63 12.48 5.04
C GLY A 104 10.50 13.49 4.76
N ILE A 105 10.11 13.68 3.49
CA ILE A 105 9.05 14.59 3.06
C ILE A 105 7.71 13.87 3.07
N ASP A 106 6.75 14.38 3.86
CA ASP A 106 5.36 13.90 3.94
C ASP A 106 4.64 14.15 2.61
N GLN A 107 4.14 13.08 1.98
CA GLN A 107 3.44 13.15 0.69
C GLN A 107 1.95 13.49 0.82
N GLY A 108 1.45 13.65 2.05
CA GLY A 108 0.07 14.02 2.33
C GLY A 108 -0.67 13.00 3.19
N ALA A 109 -1.92 13.31 3.52
CA ALA A 109 -2.80 12.45 4.29
C ALA A 109 -3.67 11.58 3.37
N LEU A 110 -3.72 10.29 3.66
CA LEU A 110 -4.70 9.35 3.14
C LEU A 110 -5.63 8.92 4.28
N ASP A 111 -6.93 9.20 4.15
CA ASP A 111 -7.89 8.75 5.14
C ASP A 111 -8.12 7.23 5.05
N PHE A 112 -7.59 6.50 6.03
CA PHE A 112 -7.69 5.04 6.13
C PHE A 112 -9.13 4.57 6.38
N ALA A 113 -9.95 5.39 7.06
CA ALA A 113 -11.31 5.03 7.45
C ALA A 113 -12.31 5.19 6.29
N TYR A 114 -12.09 6.11 5.36
CA TYR A 114 -13.04 6.27 4.24
C TYR A 114 -12.98 5.14 3.20
N LEU A 115 -11.86 4.41 3.14
CA LEU A 115 -11.59 3.42 2.09
C LEU A 115 -11.90 1.97 2.51
N CYS A 116 -11.91 1.68 3.82
CA CYS A 116 -12.27 0.35 4.35
C CYS A 116 -13.77 0.18 4.67
N TYR A 117 -14.58 1.23 4.48
CA TYR A 117 -16.03 1.26 4.81
C TYR A 117 -16.93 1.45 3.58
N ARG A 118 -16.40 1.28 2.37
CA ARG A 118 -17.18 1.29 1.11
C ARG A 118 -17.22 -0.08 0.46
#